data_AF-A0A0R1U2S9-F1
#
_entry.id   AF-A0A0R1U2S9-F1
#
_cell.length_a   1.000
_cell.length_b   1.000
_cell.length_c   1.000
_cell.angle_alpha   90.00
_cell.angle_beta   90.00
_cell.angle_gamma   90.00
#
_symmetry.space_group_name_H-M   'P 1'
#
loop_
_entity.id
_entity.type
_entity.pdbx_description
1 polymer ?
#
loop_
_entity_poly.entity_id
_entity_poly.type
_entity_poly.pdbx_seq_one_letter_code
_entity_poly.pdbx_strand_id
1 'polypeptide(L)' 'MTTGVWILIVILALVLGLVGGFFAARKYMEDYLKKNPPINEQMLKTMMAQMGQKPSEKKLHQMMASMKASYGKK' A
#
# COMPACT_ATOMS: atom_id res chain seq x y z
N MET A 1 -42.36 5.94 -20.75
CA MET A 1 -40.97 6.36 -21.03
C MET A 1 -40.20 6.45 -19.71
N THR A 2 -39.78 5.31 -19.15
CA THR A 2 -39.14 5.22 -17.82
C THR A 2 -37.83 4.44 -17.85
N THR A 3 -37.61 3.62 -18.89
CA THR A 3 -36.45 2.74 -19.03
C THR A 3 -35.12 3.50 -19.14
N GLY A 4 -35.08 4.63 -19.86
CA GLY A 4 -33.86 5.44 -20.01
C GLY A 4 -33.35 6.06 -18.70
N VAL A 5 -34.27 6.46 -17.81
CA VAL A 5 -33.92 7.03 -16.49
C VAL A 5 -33.31 5.96 -15.59
N TRP A 6 -33.87 4.75 -15.61
CA TRP A 6 -33.31 3.61 -14.86
C TRP A 6 -31.90 3.24 -15.31
N ILE A 7 -31.64 3.23 -16.61
CA ILE A 7 -30.30 2.94 -17.15
C ILE A 7 -29.27 3.96 -16.65
N LEU A 8 -29.62 5.26 -16.65
CA LEU A 8 -28.74 6.32 -16.15
C LEU A 8 -28.45 6.17 -14.64
N ILE A 9 -29.46 5.83 -13.83
CA ILE A 9 -29.28 5.63 -12.39
C ILE A 9 -28.37 4.42 -12.11
N VAL A 10 -28.53 3.33 -12.86
CA VAL A 10 -27.68 2.13 -12.71
C VAL A 10 -26.22 2.45 -13.07
N ILE A 11 -25.99 3.19 -14.14
CA ILE A 11 -24.63 3.62 -14.52
C ILE A 11 -24.02 4.52 -13.45
N LEU A 12 -24.79 5.49 -12.93
CA LEU A 12 -24.30 6.38 -11.89
C LEU A 12 -23.98 5.63 -10.59
N ALA A 13 -24.82 4.67 -10.20
CA ALA A 13 -24.59 3.81 -9.04
C ALA A 13 -23.35 2.93 -9.21
N LEU A 14 -23.11 2.40 -10.42
CA LEU A 14 -21.88 1.66 -10.73
C LEU A 14 -20.63 2.53 -10.62
N VAL A 15 -20.66 3.75 -11.16
CA VAL A 15 -19.52 4.68 -11.07
C VAL A 15 -19.26 5.06 -9.62
N LEU A 16 -20.30 5.40 -8.85
CA LEU A 16 -20.17 5.73 -7.43
C LEU A 16 -19.67 4.54 -6.61
N GLY A 17 -20.14 3.33 -6.90
CA GLY A 17 -19.67 2.09 -6.27
C GLY A 17 -18.20 1.80 -6.56
N LEU A 18 -17.74 1.99 -7.80
CA LEU A 18 -16.35 1.81 -8.19
C LEU A 18 -15.43 2.84 -7.53
N VAL A 19 -15.82 4.12 -7.57
CA VAL A 19 -15.02 5.21 -6.96
C VAL A 19 -14.97 5.06 -5.45
N GLY A 20 -16.12 4.79 -4.81
CA GLY A 20 -16.21 4.56 -3.37
C GLY A 20 -15.45 3.32 -2.93
N GLY A 21 -15.60 2.21 -3.65
CA GLY A 21 -14.88 0.96 -3.39
C GLY A 21 -13.38 1.09 -3.56
N PHE A 22 -12.91 1.79 -4.60
CA PHE A 22 -11.49 2.03 -4.83
C PHE A 22 -10.85 2.87 -3.71
N PHE A 23 -11.51 3.96 -3.30
CA PHE A 23 -11.00 4.80 -2.22
C PHE A 23 -11.02 4.09 -0.85
N ALA A 24 -12.08 3.32 -0.56
CA ALA A 24 -12.17 2.53 0.66
C ALA A 24 -11.09 1.44 0.70
N ALA A 25 -10.90 0.70 -0.38
CA ALA A 25 -9.87 -0.33 -0.49
C ALA A 25 -8.46 0.27 -0.36
N ARG A 26 -8.20 1.44 -0.99
CA ARG A 26 -6.93 2.16 -0.85
C ARG A 26 -6.65 2.53 0.61
N LYS A 27 -7.63 3.09 1.31
CA LYS A 27 -7.48 3.46 2.72
C LYS A 27 -7.25 2.23 3.60
N TYR A 28 -8.00 1.15 3.36
CA TYR A 28 -7.84 -0.11 4.08
C TYR A 28 -6.46 -0.72 3.89
N MET A 29 -5.94 -0.77 2.65
CA MET A 29 -4.59 -1.26 2.38
C MET A 29 -3.52 -0.44 3.08
N GLU A 30 -3.70 0.88 3.11
CA GLU A 30 -2.75 1.76 3.77
C GLU A 30 -2.70 1.53 5.29
N ASP A 31 -3.87 1.39 5.92
CA ASP A 31 -3.97 1.07 7.34
C ASP A 31 -3.43 -0.33 7.66
N TYR A 32 -3.59 -1.29 6.74
CA TYR A 32 -3.02 -2.63 6.85
C TYR A 32 -1.49 -2.61 6.81
N LEU A 33 -0.89 -1.91 5.85
CA LEU A 33 0.57 -1.79 5.71
C LEU A 33 1.22 -1.04 6.88
N LYS A 34 0.50 -0.10 7.50
CA LYS A 34 0.96 0.58 8.72
C LYS A 34 0.95 -0.32 9.95
N LYS A 35 -0.06 -1.18 10.08
CA LYS A 35 -0.19 -2.10 11.22
C LYS A 35 0.76 -3.29 11.13
N ASN A 36 1.03 -3.80 9.92
CA ASN A 36 2.02 -4.83 9.65
C ASN A 36 3.06 -4.30 8.64
N PRO A 37 4.14 -3.63 9.11
CA PRO A 37 5.13 -3.06 8.21
C PRO A 37 5.69 -4.16 7.31
N PRO A 38 5.68 -3.98 5.98
CA PRO A 38 6.04 -5.03 5.04
C PRO A 38 7.53 -5.39 5.06
N ILE A 39 8.36 -4.62 5.77
CA ILE A 39 9.81 -4.80 5.75
C ILE A 39 10.34 -5.06 7.16
N ASN A 40 10.85 -6.29 7.33
CA ASN A 40 11.57 -6.74 8.51
C ASN A 40 13.09 -6.76 8.23
N GLU A 41 13.90 -6.89 9.29
CA GLU A 41 15.37 -6.93 9.19
C GLU A 41 15.90 -8.06 8.31
N GLN A 42 15.21 -9.22 8.33
CA GLN A 42 15.56 -10.36 7.49
C GLN A 42 15.34 -10.07 6.00
N MET A 43 14.23 -9.44 5.61
CA MET A 43 13.98 -9.02 4.23
C MET A 43 15.01 -8.01 3.76
N LEU A 44 15.37 -7.03 4.61
CA LEU A 44 16.45 -6.08 4.32
C LEU A 44 17.80 -6.76 4.14
N LYS A 45 18.11 -7.75 4.97
CA LYS A 45 19.35 -8.55 4.89
C LYS A 45 19.38 -9.33 3.58
N THR A 46 18.29 -9.99 3.24
CA THR A 46 18.16 -10.77 2.01
C THR A 46 18.20 -9.87 0.77
N MET A 47 17.55 -8.71 0.80
CA MET A 47 17.57 -7.73 -0.28
C MET A 47 18.97 -7.16 -0.51
N MET A 48 19.71 -6.80 0.56
CA MET A 48 21.10 -6.36 0.44
C MET A 48 22.03 -7.49 -0.04
N ALA A 49 21.83 -8.71 0.47
CA ALA A 49 22.60 -9.87 0.04
C ALA A 49 22.35 -10.22 -1.44
N GLN A 50 21.11 -10.09 -1.93
CA GLN A 50 20.76 -10.27 -3.35
C GLN A 50 21.41 -9.22 -4.24
N MET A 51 21.64 -8.01 -3.74
CA MET A 51 22.36 -6.95 -4.45
C MET A 51 23.90 -7.09 -4.38
N GLY A 52 24.42 -8.18 -3.81
CA GLY A 52 25.87 -8.42 -3.68
C GLY A 52 26.56 -7.53 -2.64
N GLN A 53 25.80 -6.78 -1.84
CA GLN A 53 26.37 -6.00 -0.73
C GLN A 53 26.48 -6.90 0.50
N LYS A 54 27.66 -6.95 1.11
CA LYS A 54 27.83 -7.59 2.43
C LYS A 54 26.98 -6.81 3.46
N PRO A 55 25.94 -7.43 4.04
CA PRO A 55 25.07 -6.74 4.98
C PRO A 55 25.86 -6.52 6.29
N SER A 56 26.30 -5.29 6.53
CA SER A 56 26.82 -4.87 7.84
C SER A 56 25.64 -4.50 8.72
N GLU A 57 25.56 -5.06 9.93
CA GLU A 57 24.43 -4.85 10.87
C GLU A 57 24.13 -3.36 11.12
N LYS A 58 25.17 -2.52 11.16
CA LYS A 58 25.03 -1.06 11.32
C LYS A 58 24.32 -0.42 10.13
N LYS A 59 24.69 -0.81 8.90
CA LYS A 59 24.04 -0.31 7.66
C LYS A 59 22.61 -0.81 7.57
N LEU A 60 22.36 -2.05 8.01
CA LEU A 60 21.03 -2.65 8.03
C LEU A 60 20.10 -1.92 8.99
N HIS A 61 20.57 -1.61 10.20
CA HIS A 61 19.80 -0.83 11.18
C HIS A 61 19.53 0.60 10.67
N GLN A 62 20.52 1.25 10.06
CA GLN A 62 20.38 2.58 9.46
C GLN A 62 19.35 2.59 8.31
N MET A 63 19.37 1.57 7.45
CA MET A 63 18.41 1.43 6.35
C MET A 63 17.00 1.06 6.84
N MET A 64 16.88 0.26 7.90
CA MET A 64 15.59 -0.07 8.50
C MET A 64 14.96 1.17 9.12
N ALA A 65 15.74 1.99 9.84
CA ALA A 65 15.30 3.25 10.39
C ALA A 65 14.87 4.26 9.30
N SER A 66 15.63 4.38 8.21
CA SER A 66 15.27 5.28 7.10
C SER A 66 14.02 4.82 6.36
N MET A 67 13.85 3.52 6.12
CA MET A 67 12.61 3.02 5.52
C MET A 67 11.41 3.15 6.45
N LYS A 68 11.56 2.89 7.75
CA LYS A 68 10.46 3.10 8.70
C LYS A 68 10.00 4.56 8.70
N ALA A 69 10.93 5.52 8.56
CA ALA A 69 10.61 6.93 8.41
C ALA A 69 9.88 7.26 7.09
N SER A 70 10.19 6.56 5.99
CA SER A 70 9.51 6.71 4.69
C SER A 70 8.11 6.08 4.66
N TYR A 71 7.91 4.91 5.30
CA TYR A 71 6.61 4.23 5.36
C TYR A 71 5.63 4.92 6.34
N GLY A 72 6.14 5.63 7.35
CA GLY A 72 5.35 6.39 8.31
C GLY A 72 4.87 7.77 7.83
N LYS A 73 5.39 8.28 6.71
CA LYS A 73 4.94 9.55 6.12
C LYS A 73 3.74 9.31 5.21
N LYS A 74 2.55 9.60 5.74
CA LYS A 74 1.48 10.17 4.91
C LYS A 74 1.85 11.59 4.52
#